data_AF-A0AAU4Y8J5-F1
#
_entry.id   AF-A0AAU4Y8J5-F1
#
_cell.length_a   1.000
_cell.length_b   1.000
_cell.length_c   1.000
_cell.angle_alpha   90.00
_cell.angle_beta   90.00
_cell.angle_gamma   90.00
#
_symmetry.space_group_name_H-M   'P 1'
#
loop_
_entity.id
_entity.type
_entity.pdbx_description
1 polymer ?
#
loop_
_entity_poly.entity_id
_entity_poly.type
_entity_poly.pdbx_seq_one_letter_code
_entity_poly.pdbx_strand_id
1 'polypeptide(L)'
;MTGQHPSEPFLDGFDRILADAARTGRRLTRDEIESRRALGARAAEAGRGWRGLVHAHLVAGRESRPRGADPDSVLAVVEQAVDAFADGYEGAQRLVIRKEEASRREFIDDLLHGSSAAGRLAERSERFGLRLSRAHAVAVAEGPAKYDETDPVARQVADELFGRFEKRRILFTTKDGRMVCIAPADRDEVLTHFARHVRAATGGAQVAIGRPRTGPVGIGHSYEEALNALDVAQRMGLDEPLLRASDLLVFPVLARDRQALVDLVQGALGPLERARGGARPLLDTLTTYFDTGCVAAATARRLSLSVRALTYRLARIHTLTGTDPTDPAHRHALQTAVIGARLLDWPARPLTPAEISS
;
A
#
# COMPACT_ATOMS: atom_id res chain seq x y z
N MET A 1 -46.76 40.90 17.73
CA MET A 1 -46.40 40.55 16.34
C MET A 1 -45.86 39.14 16.36
N THR A 2 -46.50 38.28 15.59
CA THR A 2 -46.40 36.82 15.54
C THR A 2 -45.00 36.34 15.19
N GLY A 3 -44.34 35.65 16.13
CA GLY A 3 -43.05 35.00 15.92
C GLY A 3 -43.21 33.75 15.09
N GLN A 4 -43.11 33.90 13.76
CA GLN A 4 -42.94 32.79 12.85
C GLN A 4 -41.44 32.49 12.80
N HIS A 5 -40.94 31.64 13.70
CA HIS A 5 -39.59 31.09 13.56
C HIS A 5 -39.56 30.34 12.22
N PRO A 6 -38.68 30.69 11.28
CA PRO A 6 -38.56 29.93 10.04
C PRO A 6 -38.16 28.51 10.44
N SER A 7 -39.07 27.56 10.23
CA SER A 7 -38.81 26.14 10.45
C SER A 7 -37.49 25.82 9.75
N GLU A 8 -36.47 25.40 10.51
CA GLU A 8 -35.28 24.87 9.88
C GLU A 8 -35.74 23.70 8.98
N PRO A 9 -35.28 23.62 7.72
CA PRO A 9 -35.77 22.62 6.75
C PRO A 9 -35.48 21.17 7.15
N PHE A 10 -34.87 20.96 8.32
CA PHE A 10 -34.52 19.68 8.92
C PHE A 10 -35.46 19.27 10.06
N LEU A 11 -36.45 20.11 10.41
CA LEU A 11 -37.49 19.83 11.42
C LEU A 11 -38.85 19.52 10.79
N ASP A 12 -38.94 19.46 9.46
CA ASP A 12 -40.20 19.30 8.73
C ASP A 12 -41.02 18.11 9.25
N GLY A 13 -42.27 18.39 9.66
CA GLY A 13 -43.22 17.41 10.18
C GLY A 13 -42.91 16.87 11.58
N PHE A 14 -41.89 17.38 12.28
CA PHE A 14 -41.56 16.96 13.65
C PHE A 14 -42.66 17.34 14.64
N ASP A 15 -43.22 18.54 14.50
CA ASP A 15 -44.34 19.07 15.27
C ASP A 15 -45.58 18.17 15.21
N ARG A 16 -45.95 17.71 14.01
CA ARG A 16 -47.09 16.82 13.79
C ARG A 16 -46.88 15.45 14.43
N ILE A 17 -45.68 14.90 14.25
CA ILE A 17 -45.29 13.62 14.84
C ILE A 17 -45.31 13.70 16.36
N LEU A 18 -44.74 14.77 16.93
CA LEU A 18 -44.73 15.02 18.36
C LEU A 18 -46.15 15.15 18.92
N ALA A 19 -47.01 15.92 18.25
CA ALA A 19 -48.38 16.11 18.65
C ALA A 19 -49.20 14.81 18.65
N ASP A 20 -49.00 13.93 17.67
CA ASP A 20 -49.73 12.67 17.56
C ASP A 20 -49.21 11.58 18.52
N ALA A 21 -47.89 11.34 18.50
CA ALA A 21 -47.28 10.28 19.29
C ALA A 21 -47.30 10.58 20.79
N ALA A 22 -47.09 11.84 21.21
CA ALA A 22 -47.09 12.19 22.63
C ALA A 22 -48.50 12.23 23.24
N ARG A 23 -49.56 12.45 22.46
CA ARG A 23 -50.96 12.34 22.95
C ARG A 23 -51.41 10.90 23.14
N THR A 24 -50.89 10.00 22.31
CA THR A 24 -51.28 8.57 22.31
C THR A 24 -50.34 7.70 23.13
N GLY A 25 -49.18 8.21 23.53
CA GLY A 25 -48.13 7.46 24.24
C GLY A 25 -47.48 6.37 23.37
N ARG A 26 -47.71 6.39 22.06
CA ARG A 26 -47.17 5.38 21.13
C ARG A 26 -45.72 5.69 20.77
N ARG A 27 -44.99 4.66 20.34
CA ARG A 27 -43.69 4.83 19.67
C ARG A 27 -43.85 5.36 18.24
N LEU A 28 -42.79 5.93 17.71
CA LEU A 28 -42.77 6.34 16.31
C LEU A 28 -42.96 5.13 15.39
N THR A 29 -43.70 5.34 14.30
CA THR A 29 -43.83 4.33 13.26
C THR A 29 -42.53 4.22 12.46
N ARG A 30 -42.40 3.14 11.70
CA ARG A 30 -41.26 2.94 10.80
C ARG A 30 -41.09 4.11 9.82
N ASP A 31 -42.19 4.58 9.22
CA ASP A 31 -42.17 5.68 8.25
C ASP A 31 -41.75 7.00 8.90
N GLU A 32 -42.18 7.25 10.14
CA GLU A 32 -41.77 8.44 10.89
C GLU A 32 -40.27 8.41 11.21
N ILE A 33 -39.74 7.25 11.66
CA ILE A 33 -38.30 7.02 11.88
C ILE A 33 -37.50 7.21 10.58
N GLU A 34 -37.95 6.62 9.47
CA GLU A 34 -37.30 6.77 8.15
C GLU A 34 -37.32 8.23 7.68
N SER A 35 -38.40 8.98 7.93
CA SER A 35 -38.45 10.41 7.63
C SER A 35 -37.43 11.23 8.44
N ARG A 36 -37.23 10.90 9.73
CA ARG A 36 -36.22 11.57 10.57
C ARG A 36 -34.81 11.25 10.09
N ARG A 37 -34.53 9.99 9.76
CA ARG A 37 -33.26 9.56 9.15
C ARG A 37 -32.96 10.32 7.85
N ALA A 38 -33.95 10.48 6.97
CA ALA A 38 -33.78 11.20 5.71
C ALA A 38 -33.44 12.69 5.92
N LEU A 39 -34.07 13.35 6.90
CA LEU A 39 -33.74 14.73 7.27
C LEU A 39 -32.34 14.84 7.89
N GLY A 40 -31.94 13.87 8.72
CA GLY A 40 -30.59 13.76 9.26
C GLY A 40 -29.53 13.65 8.18
N ALA A 41 -29.75 12.78 7.18
CA ALA A 41 -28.87 12.63 6.03
C ALA A 41 -28.72 13.94 5.23
N ARG A 42 -29.84 14.60 4.90
CA ARG A 42 -29.84 15.89 4.20
C ARG A 42 -29.13 16.99 5.00
N ALA A 43 -29.23 16.98 6.33
CA ALA A 43 -28.56 17.95 7.18
C ALA A 43 -27.03 17.75 7.17
N ALA A 44 -26.56 16.50 7.18
CA ALA A 44 -25.14 16.17 7.03
C ALA A 44 -24.61 16.59 5.65
N GLU A 45 -25.34 16.31 4.57
CA GLU A 45 -24.99 16.73 3.21
C GLU A 45 -24.93 18.25 3.05
N ALA A 46 -25.80 18.98 3.77
CA ALA A 46 -25.80 20.44 3.82
C ALA A 46 -24.72 21.04 4.74
N GLY A 47 -23.85 20.22 5.34
CA GLY A 47 -22.74 20.65 6.19
C GLY A 47 -23.18 21.31 7.50
N ARG A 48 -24.37 20.99 8.00
CA ARG A 48 -24.90 21.60 9.23
C ARG A 48 -24.24 21.00 10.48
N GLY A 49 -23.89 21.85 11.44
CA GLY A 49 -23.26 21.40 12.68
C GLY A 49 -24.23 20.64 13.58
N TRP A 50 -23.85 19.42 13.99
CA TRP A 50 -24.61 18.53 14.87
C TRP A 50 -25.20 19.23 16.11
N ARG A 51 -24.37 20.01 16.81
CA ARG A 51 -24.77 20.72 18.04
C ARG A 51 -25.94 21.69 17.82
N GLY A 52 -25.98 22.37 16.66
CA GLY A 52 -27.07 23.28 16.31
C GLY A 52 -28.37 22.53 16.03
N LEU A 53 -28.29 21.42 15.29
CA LEU A 53 -29.44 20.59 14.93
C LEU A 53 -30.10 19.96 16.16
N VAL A 54 -29.32 19.44 17.12
CA VAL A 54 -29.85 18.91 18.38
C VAL A 54 -30.55 20.01 19.18
N HIS A 55 -29.94 21.19 19.27
CA HIS A 55 -30.57 22.32 19.96
C HIS A 55 -31.91 22.70 19.32
N ALA A 56 -31.99 22.73 17.99
CA ALA A 56 -33.22 23.02 17.26
C ALA A 56 -34.33 22.00 17.54
N HIS A 57 -34.01 20.70 17.59
CA HIS A 57 -34.98 19.65 17.94
C HIS A 57 -35.50 19.80 19.38
N LEU A 58 -34.65 20.17 20.33
CA LEU A 58 -35.04 20.40 21.73
C LEU A 58 -35.94 21.63 21.87
N VAL A 59 -35.62 22.73 21.19
CA VAL A 59 -36.45 23.95 21.17
C VAL A 59 -37.81 23.65 20.54
N ALA A 60 -37.84 23.01 19.37
CA ALA A 60 -39.08 22.61 18.72
C ALA A 60 -39.93 21.66 19.59
N GLY A 61 -39.29 20.71 20.27
CA GLY A 61 -39.97 19.80 21.20
C GLY A 61 -40.64 20.53 22.37
N ARG A 62 -40.00 21.59 22.88
CA ARG A 62 -40.55 22.44 23.94
C ARG A 62 -41.71 23.30 23.44
N GLU A 63 -41.59 23.89 22.25
CA GLU A 63 -42.58 24.81 21.69
C GLU A 63 -43.83 24.10 21.16
N SER A 64 -43.65 22.93 20.55
CA SER A 64 -44.73 22.13 19.94
C SER A 64 -45.36 21.13 20.92
N ARG A 65 -45.10 21.24 22.23
CA ARG A 65 -45.64 20.33 23.24
C ARG A 65 -47.18 20.32 23.22
N PRO A 66 -47.84 19.18 22.96
CA PRO A 66 -49.30 19.10 23.01
C PRO A 66 -49.84 19.33 24.43
N ARG A 67 -50.90 20.14 24.54
CA ARG A 67 -51.56 20.40 25.83
C ARG A 67 -52.17 19.12 26.38
N GLY A 68 -51.91 18.82 27.65
CA GLY A 68 -52.40 17.62 28.33
C GLY A 68 -51.57 16.36 28.09
N ALA A 69 -50.50 16.41 27.28
CA ALA A 69 -49.58 15.30 27.16
C ALA A 69 -48.63 15.22 28.35
N ASP A 70 -48.43 13.99 28.80
CA ASP A 70 -47.47 13.60 29.82
C ASP A 70 -46.04 14.01 29.40
N PRO A 71 -45.26 14.71 30.27
CA PRO A 71 -43.89 15.10 29.97
C PRO A 71 -42.99 13.95 29.51
N ASP A 72 -43.15 12.76 30.11
CA ASP A 72 -42.30 11.61 29.80
C ASP A 72 -42.61 11.08 28.38
N SER A 73 -43.89 11.07 28.00
CA SER A 73 -44.32 10.73 26.65
C SER A 73 -43.79 11.71 25.58
N VAL A 74 -43.73 13.01 25.90
CA VAL A 74 -43.14 14.03 25.00
C VAL A 74 -41.64 13.79 24.86
N LEU A 75 -40.93 13.60 25.98
CA LEU A 75 -39.49 13.35 25.99
C LEU A 75 -39.14 12.09 25.21
N ALA A 76 -39.87 10.99 25.40
CA ALA A 76 -39.66 9.73 24.69
C ALA A 76 -39.82 9.85 23.16
N VAL A 77 -40.70 10.73 22.68
CA VAL A 77 -40.86 10.99 21.25
C VAL A 77 -39.72 11.87 20.72
N VAL A 78 -39.28 12.87 21.49
CA VAL A 78 -38.10 13.69 21.13
C VAL A 78 -36.85 12.82 21.06
N GLU A 79 -36.62 11.95 22.04
CA GLU A 79 -35.49 11.00 22.08
C GLU A 79 -35.46 10.13 20.83
N GLN A 80 -36.55 9.41 20.53
CA GLN A 80 -36.62 8.56 19.35
C GLN A 80 -36.46 9.33 18.03
N ALA A 81 -36.95 10.57 17.96
CA ALA A 81 -36.79 11.40 16.77
C ALA A 81 -35.36 11.89 16.59
N VAL A 82 -34.69 12.30 17.68
CA VAL A 82 -33.29 12.71 17.68
C VAL A 82 -32.38 11.52 17.38
N ASP A 83 -32.64 10.34 17.94
CA ASP A 83 -31.90 9.11 17.66
C ASP A 83 -32.02 8.72 16.18
N ALA A 84 -33.25 8.72 15.64
CA ALA A 84 -33.46 8.44 14.22
C ALA A 84 -32.80 9.50 13.31
N PHE A 85 -32.81 10.77 13.71
CA PHE A 85 -32.11 11.82 12.99
C PHE A 85 -30.58 11.66 13.07
N ALA A 86 -30.04 11.28 14.23
CA ALA A 86 -28.62 10.99 14.45
C ALA A 86 -28.16 9.83 13.57
N ASP A 87 -28.91 8.72 13.53
CA ASP A 87 -28.64 7.56 12.67
C ASP A 87 -28.43 7.97 11.21
N GLY A 88 -29.34 8.80 10.69
CA GLY A 88 -29.28 9.29 9.31
C GLY A 88 -28.12 10.24 9.07
N TYR A 89 -27.88 11.16 10.00
CA TYR A 89 -26.79 12.12 9.95
C TYR A 89 -25.42 11.42 9.97
N GLU A 90 -25.20 10.51 10.91
CA GLU A 90 -23.97 9.73 11.02
C GLU A 90 -23.78 8.81 9.81
N GLY A 91 -24.84 8.16 9.32
CA GLY A 91 -24.80 7.32 8.13
C GLY A 91 -24.33 8.10 6.90
N ALA A 92 -24.88 9.30 6.69
CA ALA A 92 -24.49 10.19 5.60
C ALA A 92 -23.04 10.70 5.76
N GLN A 93 -22.63 11.10 6.97
CA GLN A 93 -21.23 11.49 7.22
C GLN A 93 -20.25 10.34 6.93
N ARG A 94 -20.54 9.12 7.38
CA ARG A 94 -19.72 7.94 7.09
C ARG A 94 -19.65 7.66 5.58
N LEU A 95 -20.74 7.86 4.85
CA LEU A 95 -20.76 7.70 3.40
C LEU A 95 -19.88 8.73 2.70
N VAL A 96 -19.91 9.99 3.13
CA VAL A 96 -19.03 11.06 2.62
C VAL A 96 -17.56 10.70 2.84
N ILE A 97 -17.20 10.29 4.06
CA ILE A 97 -15.82 9.88 4.40
C ILE A 97 -15.38 8.71 3.52
N ARG A 98 -16.20 7.65 3.43
CA ARG A 98 -15.90 6.47 2.58
C ARG A 98 -15.74 6.84 1.11
N LYS A 99 -16.57 7.76 0.60
CA LYS A 99 -16.49 8.22 -0.79
C LYS A 99 -15.19 9.00 -1.03
N GLU A 100 -14.80 9.86 -0.09
CA GLU A 100 -13.53 10.59 -0.16
C GLU A 100 -12.32 9.66 -0.09
N GLU A 101 -12.34 8.66 0.81
CA GLU A 101 -11.33 7.62 0.89
C GLU A 101 -11.25 6.80 -0.40
N ALA A 102 -12.39 6.39 -0.97
CA ALA A 102 -12.44 5.68 -2.25
C ALA A 102 -11.88 6.54 -3.40
N SER A 103 -12.25 7.82 -3.47
CA SER A 103 -11.71 8.75 -4.47
C SER A 103 -10.20 8.99 -4.30
N ARG A 104 -9.68 9.00 -3.06
CA ARG A 104 -8.24 9.10 -2.79
C ARG A 104 -7.51 7.85 -3.25
N ARG A 105 -8.08 6.67 -3.01
CA ARG A 105 -7.49 5.38 -3.41
C ARG A 105 -7.42 5.22 -4.91
N GLU A 106 -8.53 5.49 -5.61
CA GLU A 106 -8.55 5.48 -7.07
C GLU A 106 -7.50 6.45 -7.65
N PHE A 107 -7.36 7.63 -7.04
CA PHE A 107 -6.33 8.59 -7.45
C PHE A 107 -4.91 8.05 -7.25
N ILE A 108 -4.62 7.41 -6.11
CA ILE A 108 -3.32 6.79 -5.86
C ILE A 108 -3.10 5.66 -6.86
N ASP A 109 -4.10 4.83 -7.12
CA ASP A 109 -3.97 3.72 -8.06
C ASP A 109 -3.70 4.21 -9.50
N ASP A 110 -4.39 5.27 -9.93
CA ASP A 110 -4.13 5.95 -11.21
C ASP A 110 -2.67 6.46 -11.31
N LEU A 111 -2.14 7.03 -10.21
CA LEU A 111 -0.76 7.49 -10.13
C LEU A 111 0.26 6.35 -10.19
N LEU A 112 0.01 5.26 -9.47
CA LEU A 112 0.93 4.12 -9.39
C LEU A 112 1.02 3.36 -10.73
N HIS A 113 -0.06 3.34 -11.52
CA HIS A 113 -0.07 2.74 -12.87
C HIS A 113 0.33 3.70 -13.99
N GLY A 114 0.57 4.99 -13.69
CA GLY A 114 0.96 5.98 -14.70
C GLY A 114 -0.11 6.25 -15.77
N SER A 115 -1.40 6.07 -15.44
CA SER A 115 -2.50 6.20 -16.40
C SER A 115 -2.58 7.61 -17.01
N SER A 116 -2.82 7.68 -18.33
CA SER A 116 -2.65 8.83 -19.23
C SER A 116 -3.69 9.96 -19.07
N ALA A 117 -4.55 9.94 -18.04
CA ALA A 117 -5.49 11.01 -17.76
C ALA A 117 -4.84 12.19 -17.01
N ALA A 118 -3.71 12.71 -17.52
CA ALA A 118 -2.91 13.77 -16.90
C ALA A 118 -3.74 15.01 -16.51
N GLY A 119 -4.76 15.35 -17.31
CA GLY A 119 -5.68 16.46 -17.02
C GLY A 119 -6.58 16.23 -15.80
N ARG A 120 -7.14 15.02 -15.63
CA ARG A 120 -7.98 14.66 -14.47
C ARG A 120 -7.15 14.43 -13.21
N LEU A 121 -5.89 14.01 -13.36
CA LEU A 121 -4.95 13.84 -12.26
C LEU A 121 -4.55 15.18 -11.65
N ALA A 122 -4.33 16.23 -12.45
CA ALA A 122 -3.91 17.54 -11.95
C ALA A 122 -4.93 18.17 -10.97
N GLU A 123 -6.22 18.19 -11.33
CA GLU A 123 -7.30 18.72 -10.49
C GLU A 123 -7.42 17.95 -9.16
N ARG A 124 -7.34 16.62 -9.21
CA ARG A 124 -7.37 15.75 -8.01
C ARG A 124 -6.12 15.92 -7.15
N SER A 125 -4.98 16.23 -7.75
CA SER A 125 -3.69 16.35 -7.04
C SER A 125 -3.70 17.49 -6.04
N GLU A 126 -4.23 18.65 -6.41
CA GLU A 126 -4.34 19.80 -5.49
C GLU A 126 -5.27 19.49 -4.32
N ARG A 127 -6.41 18.80 -4.58
CA ARG A 127 -7.34 18.37 -3.54
C ARG A 127 -6.68 17.45 -2.51
N PHE A 128 -5.82 16.54 -2.95
CA PHE A 128 -5.08 15.64 -2.07
C PHE A 128 -3.70 16.19 -1.65
N GLY A 129 -3.40 17.43 -2.04
CA GLY A 129 -2.20 18.21 -1.72
C GLY A 129 -0.87 17.70 -2.28
N LEU A 130 -0.92 16.85 -3.31
CA LEU A 130 0.24 16.53 -4.14
C LEU A 130 0.52 17.64 -5.15
N ARG A 131 1.79 18.04 -5.27
CA ARG A 131 2.25 18.98 -6.30
C ARG A 131 3.01 18.24 -7.39
N LEU A 132 2.32 17.74 -8.40
CA LEU A 132 2.91 16.90 -9.47
C LEU A 132 4.12 17.54 -10.21
N SER A 133 4.29 18.86 -10.14
CA SER A 133 5.46 19.56 -10.68
C SER A 133 6.77 19.24 -9.93
N ARG A 134 6.69 18.68 -8.73
CA ARG A 134 7.85 18.28 -7.92
C ARG A 134 8.18 16.80 -8.11
N ALA A 135 9.44 16.46 -7.82
CA ALA A 135 9.85 15.07 -7.71
C ALA A 135 9.24 14.42 -6.47
N HIS A 136 8.77 13.19 -6.61
CA HIS A 136 8.25 12.34 -5.55
C HIS A 136 8.97 11.00 -5.58
N ALA A 137 9.06 10.37 -4.42
CA ALA A 137 9.52 9.00 -4.27
C ALA A 137 8.43 8.17 -3.61
N VAL A 138 8.43 6.88 -3.94
CA VAL A 138 7.47 5.90 -3.44
C VAL A 138 8.22 4.87 -2.61
N ALA A 139 7.75 4.66 -1.39
CA ALA A 139 8.17 3.56 -0.54
C ALA A 139 7.11 2.46 -0.55
N VAL A 140 7.53 1.22 -0.70
CA VAL A 140 6.68 0.03 -0.65
C VAL A 140 7.19 -0.88 0.44
N ALA A 141 6.30 -1.29 1.34
CA ALA A 141 6.61 -2.25 2.39
C ALA A 141 5.92 -3.58 2.14
N GLU A 142 6.72 -4.64 2.19
CA GLU A 142 6.28 -6.03 2.10
C GLU A 142 6.57 -6.73 3.42
N GLY A 143 5.49 -7.20 4.06
CA GLY A 143 5.56 -7.85 5.35
C GLY A 143 5.23 -9.35 5.28
N PRO A 144 5.28 -10.05 6.42
CA PRO A 144 5.02 -11.49 6.49
C PRO A 144 3.57 -11.88 6.15
N ALA A 145 2.64 -10.93 6.23
CA ALA A 145 1.23 -11.08 5.87
C ALA A 145 0.84 -10.04 4.82
N LYS A 146 -0.25 -10.31 4.10
CA LYS A 146 -0.85 -9.33 3.20
C LYS A 146 -1.69 -8.33 4.00
N TYR A 147 -1.54 -7.05 3.70
CA TYR A 147 -2.26 -5.96 4.34
C TYR A 147 -3.42 -5.45 3.48
N ASP A 148 -4.54 -5.16 4.14
CA ASP A 148 -5.64 -4.39 3.57
C ASP A 148 -5.93 -3.11 4.39
N GLU A 149 -6.90 -2.32 3.94
CA GLU A 149 -7.26 -1.04 4.56
C GLU A 149 -7.87 -1.19 5.97
N THR A 150 -8.40 -2.38 6.27
CA THR A 150 -8.97 -2.69 7.58
C THR A 150 -7.95 -3.23 8.55
N ASP A 151 -6.75 -3.57 8.07
CA ASP A 151 -5.67 -4.10 8.87
C ASP A 151 -5.24 -3.08 9.95
N PRO A 152 -5.25 -3.49 11.23
CA PRO A 152 -4.86 -2.62 12.33
C PRO A 152 -3.43 -2.09 12.20
N VAL A 153 -2.52 -2.87 11.61
CA VAL A 153 -1.12 -2.46 11.38
C VAL A 153 -1.06 -1.33 10.36
N ALA A 154 -1.78 -1.46 9.24
CA ALA A 154 -1.82 -0.42 8.22
C ALA A 154 -2.42 0.88 8.76
N ARG A 155 -3.48 0.78 9.57
CA ARG A 155 -4.10 1.94 10.25
C ARG A 155 -3.17 2.60 11.24
N GLN A 156 -2.49 1.83 12.09
CA GLN A 156 -1.51 2.34 13.05
C GLN A 156 -0.38 3.09 12.33
N VAL A 157 0.16 2.53 11.25
CA VAL A 157 1.21 3.17 10.44
C VAL A 157 0.70 4.47 9.81
N ALA A 158 -0.54 4.48 9.29
CA ALA A 158 -1.14 5.67 8.72
C ALA A 158 -1.32 6.77 9.77
N ASP A 159 -1.84 6.44 10.95
CA ASP A 159 -2.09 7.39 12.03
C ASP A 159 -0.79 8.02 12.53
N GLU A 160 0.28 7.24 12.70
CA GLU A 160 1.60 7.77 13.07
C GLU A 160 2.16 8.70 11.98
N LEU A 161 2.10 8.29 10.71
CA LEU A 161 2.59 9.09 9.59
C LEU A 161 1.87 10.44 9.52
N PHE A 162 0.54 10.42 9.63
CA PHE A 162 -0.29 11.62 9.57
C PHE A 162 -0.29 12.46 10.85
N GLY A 163 0.08 11.87 11.98
CA GLY A 163 0.30 12.58 13.24
C GLY A 163 1.61 13.36 13.25
N ARG A 164 2.67 12.79 12.66
CA ARG A 164 3.99 13.43 12.58
C ARG A 164 4.15 14.41 11.42
N PHE A 165 3.59 14.07 10.26
CA PHE A 165 3.76 14.85 9.04
C PHE A 165 2.42 15.42 8.56
N GLU A 166 2.47 16.62 7.98
CA GLU A 166 1.27 17.29 7.48
C GLU A 166 0.51 16.42 6.46
N LYS A 167 -0.73 16.07 6.81
CA LYS A 167 -1.67 15.22 6.02
C LYS A 167 -1.79 15.58 4.54
N ARG A 168 -1.45 16.81 4.16
CA ARG A 168 -1.66 17.34 2.82
C ARG A 168 -0.53 17.05 1.85
N ARG A 169 0.67 16.64 2.29
CA ARG A 169 1.81 16.48 1.35
C ARG A 169 2.27 15.04 1.19
N ILE A 170 1.61 14.09 1.85
CA ILE A 170 1.96 12.67 1.85
C ILE A 170 0.73 11.83 1.53
N LEU A 171 0.90 10.79 0.72
CA LEU A 171 -0.14 9.81 0.47
C LEU A 171 0.27 8.46 1.05
N PHE A 172 -0.72 7.75 1.57
CA PHE A 172 -0.58 6.41 2.10
C PHE A 172 -1.76 5.57 1.63
N THR A 173 -1.49 4.34 1.21
CA THR A 173 -2.51 3.35 0.85
C THR A 173 -1.97 1.94 1.08
N THR A 174 -2.87 0.95 1.07
CA THR A 174 -2.53 -0.46 0.87
C THR A 174 -2.85 -0.87 -0.57
N LYS A 175 -1.99 -1.66 -1.21
CA LYS A 175 -2.19 -2.19 -2.56
C LYS A 175 -1.52 -3.55 -2.70
N ASP A 176 -2.21 -4.52 -3.29
CA ASP A 176 -1.70 -5.89 -3.54
C ASP A 176 -1.11 -6.58 -2.30
N GLY A 177 -1.66 -6.30 -1.11
CA GLY A 177 -1.16 -6.82 0.16
C GLY A 177 0.04 -6.06 0.73
N ARG A 178 0.45 -4.94 0.13
CA ARG A 178 1.60 -4.11 0.54
C ARG A 178 1.16 -2.75 1.02
N MET A 179 1.93 -2.13 1.91
CA MET A 179 1.74 -0.73 2.28
C MET A 179 2.56 0.17 1.37
N VAL A 180 1.96 1.25 0.86
CA VAL A 180 2.59 2.17 -0.09
C VAL A 180 2.51 3.59 0.47
N CYS A 181 3.65 4.27 0.51
CA CYS A 181 3.76 5.67 0.91
C CYS A 181 4.38 6.49 -0.21
N ILE A 182 3.76 7.62 -0.56
CA ILE A 182 4.24 8.57 -1.57
C ILE A 182 4.58 9.87 -0.85
N ALA A 183 5.82 10.34 -1.02
CA ALA A 183 6.28 11.57 -0.42
C ALA A 183 7.11 12.42 -1.41
N PRO A 184 7.14 13.75 -1.23
CA PRO A 184 8.05 14.63 -1.96
C PRO A 184 9.51 14.24 -1.76
N ALA A 185 10.31 14.38 -2.82
CA ALA A 185 11.74 14.03 -2.81
C ALA A 185 12.58 14.86 -1.83
N ASP A 186 12.16 16.09 -1.55
CA ASP A 186 12.78 16.98 -0.55
C ASP A 186 12.50 16.54 0.90
N ARG A 187 11.79 15.42 1.10
CA ARG A 187 11.32 14.89 2.38
C ARG A 187 11.62 13.39 2.53
N ASP A 188 12.85 12.95 2.24
CA ASP A 188 13.27 11.54 2.42
C ASP A 188 13.06 11.03 3.86
N GLU A 189 13.08 11.93 4.85
CA GLU A 189 12.74 11.66 6.24
C GLU A 189 11.35 11.03 6.43
N VAL A 190 10.38 11.32 5.56
CA VAL A 190 9.03 10.73 5.60
C VAL A 190 9.10 9.25 5.26
N LEU A 191 9.77 8.90 4.17
CA LEU A 191 9.85 7.51 3.70
C LEU A 191 10.72 6.66 4.63
N THR A 192 11.80 7.25 5.17
CA THR A 192 12.62 6.58 6.19
C THR A 192 11.84 6.38 7.49
N HIS A 193 11.02 7.36 7.90
CA HIS A 193 10.15 7.21 9.07
C HIS A 193 9.07 6.14 8.85
N PHE A 194 8.42 6.13 7.68
CA PHE A 194 7.50 5.08 7.26
C PHE A 194 8.16 3.70 7.38
N ALA A 195 9.35 3.52 6.79
CA ALA A 195 10.05 2.24 6.82
C ALA A 195 10.32 1.75 8.25
N ARG A 196 10.80 2.64 9.11
CA ARG A 196 11.05 2.34 10.52
C ARG A 196 9.79 1.94 11.27
N HIS A 197 8.68 2.64 11.05
CA HIS A 197 7.42 2.38 11.76
C HIS A 197 6.76 1.08 11.29
N VAL A 198 6.76 0.82 9.98
CA VAL A 198 6.28 -0.46 9.44
C VAL A 198 7.08 -1.63 10.00
N ARG A 199 8.41 -1.52 10.04
CA ARG A 199 9.25 -2.56 10.63
C ARG A 199 8.94 -2.78 12.11
N ALA A 200 8.75 -1.71 12.88
CA ALA A 200 8.41 -1.81 14.30
C ALA A 200 7.04 -2.49 14.52
N ALA A 201 6.04 -2.18 13.68
CA ALA A 201 4.70 -2.72 13.81
C ALA A 201 4.57 -4.17 13.31
N THR A 202 5.41 -4.59 12.36
CA THR A 202 5.35 -5.93 11.72
C THR A 202 6.38 -6.92 12.23
N GLY A 203 7.46 -6.46 12.87
CA GLY A 203 8.54 -7.31 13.37
C GLY A 203 9.44 -7.93 12.31
N GLY A 204 9.23 -7.63 11.02
CA GLY A 204 10.01 -8.28 9.94
C GLY A 204 9.73 -7.80 8.51
N ALA A 205 8.92 -6.76 8.29
CA ALA A 205 8.72 -6.24 6.95
C ALA A 205 9.99 -5.62 6.37
N GLN A 206 10.20 -5.87 5.07
CA GLN A 206 11.21 -5.21 4.26
C GLN A 206 10.56 -4.05 3.52
N VAL A 207 11.26 -2.90 3.46
CA VAL A 207 10.74 -1.70 2.81
C VAL A 207 11.71 -1.26 1.73
N ALA A 208 11.20 -1.01 0.52
CA ALA A 208 12.00 -0.48 -0.58
C ALA A 208 11.55 0.94 -0.95
N ILE A 209 12.51 1.81 -1.22
CA ILE A 209 12.29 3.18 -1.69
C ILE A 209 12.76 3.30 -3.14
N GLY A 210 11.84 3.66 -4.03
CA GLY A 210 12.15 4.00 -5.42
C GLY A 210 12.82 5.37 -5.54
N ARG A 211 13.45 5.64 -6.69
CA ARG A 211 14.15 6.92 -6.87
C ARG A 211 13.16 8.07 -7.04
N PRO A 212 13.53 9.29 -6.63
CA PRO A 212 12.77 10.49 -6.93
C PRO A 212 12.51 10.69 -8.42
N ARG A 213 11.24 10.88 -8.80
CA ARG A 213 10.81 11.15 -10.18
C ARG A 213 9.76 12.24 -10.24
N THR A 214 9.76 13.03 -11.32
CA THR A 214 8.84 14.15 -11.50
C THR A 214 7.57 13.72 -12.25
N GLY A 215 6.43 14.31 -11.88
CA GLY A 215 5.17 14.08 -12.56
C GLY A 215 4.50 12.75 -12.20
N PRO A 216 3.25 12.55 -12.67
CA PRO A 216 2.44 11.37 -12.34
C PRO A 216 3.05 10.07 -12.89
N VAL A 217 3.54 10.08 -14.14
CA VAL A 217 4.26 8.94 -14.73
C VAL A 217 5.53 8.61 -13.93
N GLY A 218 6.22 9.64 -13.43
CA GLY A 218 7.38 9.48 -12.58
C GLY A 218 7.08 8.73 -11.27
N ILE A 219 5.95 9.04 -10.63
CA ILE A 219 5.50 8.34 -9.42
C ILE A 219 5.32 6.84 -9.70
N GLY A 220 4.67 6.49 -10.82
CA GLY A 220 4.55 5.10 -11.27
C GLY A 220 5.91 4.42 -11.43
N HIS A 221 6.88 5.06 -12.09
CA HIS A 221 8.23 4.51 -12.20
C HIS A 221 8.94 4.36 -10.86
N SER A 222 8.78 5.31 -9.92
CA SER A 222 9.33 5.15 -8.57
C SER A 222 8.67 3.98 -7.84
N TYR A 223 7.38 3.71 -8.05
CA TYR A 223 6.69 2.56 -7.49
C TYR A 223 7.22 1.25 -8.07
N GLU A 224 7.35 1.15 -9.40
CA GLU A 224 7.94 -0.01 -10.08
C GLU A 224 9.38 -0.28 -9.62
N GLU A 225 10.19 0.76 -9.45
CA GLU A 225 11.55 0.64 -8.92
C GLU A 225 11.58 0.07 -7.49
N ALA A 226 10.66 0.47 -6.63
CA ALA A 226 10.54 -0.07 -5.28
C ALA A 226 10.11 -1.55 -5.28
N LEU A 227 9.14 -1.92 -6.14
CA LEU A 227 8.74 -3.32 -6.31
C LEU A 227 9.88 -4.19 -6.84
N ASN A 228 10.62 -3.70 -7.84
CA ASN A 228 11.77 -4.40 -8.39
C ASN A 228 12.88 -4.58 -7.34
N ALA A 229 13.08 -3.59 -6.46
CA ALA A 229 14.03 -3.72 -5.36
C ALA A 229 13.65 -4.83 -4.37
N LEU A 230 12.36 -4.97 -4.03
CA LEU A 230 11.87 -6.08 -3.18
C LEU A 230 12.05 -7.44 -3.86
N ASP A 231 11.69 -7.56 -5.14
CA ASP A 231 11.87 -8.81 -5.91
C ASP A 231 13.36 -9.19 -6.04
N VAL A 232 14.24 -8.22 -6.31
CA VAL A 232 15.69 -8.43 -6.31
C VAL A 232 16.18 -8.89 -4.95
N ALA A 233 15.72 -8.25 -3.87
CA ALA A 233 16.13 -8.64 -2.52
C ALA A 233 15.72 -10.08 -2.19
N GLN A 234 14.51 -10.49 -2.57
CA GLN A 234 14.07 -11.87 -2.42
C GLN A 234 14.95 -12.85 -3.20
N ARG A 235 15.21 -12.60 -4.49
CA ARG A 235 16.04 -13.50 -5.34
C ARG A 235 17.51 -13.51 -4.92
N MET A 236 17.99 -12.40 -4.37
CA MET A 236 19.37 -12.23 -3.92
C MET A 236 19.58 -12.56 -2.44
N GLY A 237 18.52 -12.92 -1.70
CA GLY A 237 18.62 -13.21 -0.27
C GLY A 237 19.18 -12.02 0.52
N LEU A 238 18.75 -10.81 0.17
CA LEU A 238 19.13 -9.57 0.82
C LEU A 238 18.20 -9.34 2.01
N ASP A 239 18.76 -9.36 3.22
CA ASP A 239 18.02 -9.25 4.48
C ASP A 239 17.98 -7.81 5.02
N GLU A 240 18.46 -6.83 4.25
CA GLU A 240 18.45 -5.43 4.64
C GLU A 240 17.00 -4.94 4.84
N PRO A 241 16.64 -4.39 6.01
CA PRO A 241 15.27 -3.99 6.29
C PRO A 241 14.77 -2.82 5.43
N LEU A 242 15.71 -1.99 4.96
CA LEU A 242 15.44 -0.84 4.11
C LEU A 242 16.32 -0.92 2.87
N LEU A 243 15.69 -1.06 1.72
CA LEU A 243 16.32 -1.08 0.41
C LEU A 243 16.10 0.27 -0.27
N ARG A 244 17.12 0.74 -0.99
CA ARG A 244 16.98 1.86 -1.92
C ARG A 244 17.21 1.36 -3.33
N ALA A 245 16.27 1.63 -4.24
CA ALA A 245 16.39 1.20 -5.62
C ALA A 245 17.64 1.79 -6.31
N SER A 246 18.15 2.93 -5.84
CA SER A 246 19.42 3.52 -6.28
C SER A 246 20.62 2.60 -6.08
N ASP A 247 20.58 1.75 -5.06
CA ASP A 247 21.71 0.93 -4.64
C ASP A 247 21.71 -0.43 -5.39
N LEU A 248 20.58 -0.75 -6.04
CA LEU A 248 20.32 -2.00 -6.73
C LEU A 248 20.24 -1.83 -8.26
N LEU A 249 20.67 -0.68 -8.81
CA LEU A 249 20.53 -0.37 -10.24
C LEU A 249 21.24 -1.32 -11.19
N VAL A 250 22.24 -2.06 -10.71
CA VAL A 250 22.94 -3.08 -11.51
C VAL A 250 21.99 -4.20 -11.95
N PHE A 251 21.03 -4.60 -11.12
CA PHE A 251 20.17 -5.74 -11.42
C PHE A 251 19.15 -5.43 -12.53
N PRO A 252 18.41 -4.30 -12.53
CA PRO A 252 17.58 -3.90 -13.66
C PRO A 252 18.36 -3.69 -14.95
N VAL A 253 19.61 -3.23 -14.87
CA VAL A 253 20.48 -3.09 -16.06
C VAL A 253 20.79 -4.46 -16.66
N LEU A 254 21.17 -5.43 -15.84
CA LEU A 254 21.42 -6.81 -16.28
C LEU A 254 20.16 -7.50 -16.81
N ALA A 255 19.00 -7.22 -16.20
CA ALA A 255 17.72 -7.83 -16.59
C ALA A 255 17.06 -7.15 -17.80
N ARG A 256 17.62 -6.05 -18.32
CA ARG A 256 17.00 -5.25 -19.39
C ARG A 256 16.87 -6.03 -20.70
N ASP A 257 17.91 -6.80 -21.05
CA ASP A 257 17.87 -7.74 -22.16
C ASP A 257 17.72 -9.16 -21.60
N ARG A 258 16.47 -9.54 -21.37
CA ARG A 258 16.15 -10.86 -20.80
C ARG A 258 16.66 -12.00 -21.67
N GLN A 259 16.63 -11.86 -23.00
CA GLN A 259 17.07 -12.92 -23.90
C GLN A 259 18.59 -13.08 -23.83
N ALA A 260 19.34 -11.98 -23.88
CA ALA A 260 20.80 -12.03 -23.69
C ALA A 260 21.19 -12.60 -22.32
N LEU A 261 20.43 -12.28 -21.26
CA LEU A 261 20.66 -12.86 -19.94
C LEU A 261 20.40 -14.38 -19.92
N VAL A 262 19.32 -14.84 -20.57
CA VAL A 262 19.01 -16.27 -20.72
C VAL A 262 20.13 -16.98 -21.49
N ASP A 263 20.58 -16.42 -22.60
CA ASP A 263 21.65 -17.00 -23.43
C ASP A 263 22.98 -17.07 -22.66
N LEU A 264 23.31 -16.03 -21.89
CA LEU A 264 24.47 -16.02 -21.00
C LEU A 264 24.39 -17.14 -19.96
N VAL A 265 23.26 -17.28 -19.27
CA VAL A 265 23.07 -18.33 -18.24
C VAL A 265 23.14 -19.71 -18.88
N GLN A 266 22.46 -19.92 -20.00
CA GLN A 266 22.43 -21.21 -20.68
C GLN A 266 23.82 -21.59 -21.21
N GLY A 267 24.54 -20.64 -21.81
CA GLY A 267 25.88 -20.87 -22.34
C GLY A 267 26.92 -21.14 -21.24
N ALA A 268 26.93 -20.34 -20.18
CA ALA A 268 27.95 -20.43 -19.13
C ALA A 268 27.63 -21.52 -18.09
N LEU A 269 26.36 -21.72 -17.73
CA LEU A 269 25.94 -22.56 -16.61
C LEU A 269 25.11 -23.79 -17.03
N GLY A 270 24.50 -23.80 -18.21
CA GLY A 270 23.78 -24.97 -18.74
C GLY A 270 24.58 -26.28 -18.70
N PRO A 271 25.90 -26.29 -19.00
CA PRO A 271 26.76 -27.46 -18.81
C PRO A 271 26.72 -28.11 -17.42
N LEU A 272 26.39 -27.37 -16.36
CA LEU A 272 26.29 -27.88 -14.99
C LEU A 272 25.13 -28.87 -14.82
N GLU A 273 24.12 -28.86 -15.69
CA GLU A 273 23.02 -29.83 -15.66
C GLU A 273 23.50 -31.27 -15.87
N ARG A 274 24.64 -31.46 -16.55
CA ARG A 274 25.30 -32.77 -16.74
C ARG A 274 25.97 -33.30 -15.47
N ALA A 275 26.02 -32.52 -14.39
CA ALA A 275 26.58 -32.97 -13.13
C ALA A 275 25.65 -34.00 -12.45
N ARG A 276 26.24 -34.93 -11.70
CA ARG A 276 25.47 -35.85 -10.87
C ARG A 276 24.73 -35.06 -9.79
N GLY A 277 23.40 -35.13 -9.78
CA GLY A 277 22.55 -34.33 -8.91
C GLY A 277 22.08 -33.00 -9.52
N GLY A 278 22.30 -32.79 -10.82
CA GLY A 278 21.89 -31.60 -11.56
C GLY A 278 22.77 -30.38 -11.28
N ALA A 279 22.36 -29.22 -11.82
CA ALA A 279 23.15 -27.98 -11.73
C ALA A 279 23.21 -27.38 -10.31
N ARG A 280 22.17 -27.57 -9.50
CA ARG A 280 21.96 -26.88 -8.21
C ARG A 280 23.18 -26.94 -7.26
N PRO A 281 23.79 -28.09 -6.95
CA PRO A 281 24.90 -28.13 -5.99
C PRO A 281 26.15 -27.38 -6.45
N LEU A 282 26.41 -27.35 -7.75
CA LEU A 282 27.56 -26.63 -8.33
C LEU A 282 27.25 -25.14 -8.45
N LEU A 283 26.01 -24.77 -8.77
CA LEU A 283 25.55 -23.39 -8.74
C LEU A 283 25.62 -22.80 -7.32
N ASP A 284 25.17 -23.53 -6.29
CA ASP A 284 25.27 -23.12 -4.89
C ASP A 284 26.73 -22.90 -4.47
N THR A 285 27.63 -23.75 -4.99
CA THR A 285 29.07 -23.63 -4.79
C THR A 285 29.60 -22.33 -5.41
N LEU A 286 29.23 -22.00 -6.66
CA LEU A 286 29.64 -20.75 -7.31
C LEU A 286 29.06 -19.52 -6.62
N THR A 287 27.76 -19.53 -6.28
CA THR A 287 27.08 -18.45 -5.57
C THR A 287 27.82 -18.14 -4.25
N THR A 288 28.05 -19.16 -3.42
CA THR A 288 28.74 -18.96 -2.14
C THR A 288 30.20 -18.57 -2.33
N TYR A 289 30.87 -19.09 -3.38
CA TYR A 289 32.24 -18.71 -3.70
C TYR A 289 32.35 -17.23 -4.04
N PHE A 290 31.45 -16.71 -4.88
CA PHE A 290 31.43 -15.29 -5.24
C PHE A 290 30.97 -14.40 -4.09
N ASP A 291 29.96 -14.80 -3.32
CA ASP A 291 29.46 -14.05 -2.14
C ASP A 291 30.51 -13.91 -1.04
N THR A 292 31.49 -14.83 -0.98
CA THR A 292 32.61 -14.78 -0.03
C THR A 292 33.85 -14.11 -0.60
N GLY A 293 33.73 -13.39 -1.72
CA GLY A 293 34.85 -12.69 -2.36
C GLY A 293 35.90 -13.63 -2.96
N CYS A 294 35.49 -14.82 -3.40
CA CYS A 294 36.35 -15.86 -3.96
C CYS A 294 37.35 -16.47 -2.96
N VAL A 295 37.05 -16.37 -1.64
CA VAL A 295 37.92 -16.89 -0.58
C VAL A 295 37.56 -18.34 -0.26
N ALA A 296 38.33 -19.30 -0.79
CA ALA A 296 38.06 -20.73 -0.67
C ALA A 296 37.82 -21.22 0.78
N ALA A 297 38.61 -20.74 1.75
CA ALA A 297 38.43 -21.12 3.15
C ALA A 297 37.13 -20.57 3.76
N ALA A 298 36.66 -19.39 3.35
CA ALA A 298 35.39 -18.83 3.79
C ALA A 298 34.22 -19.57 3.12
N THR A 299 34.32 -19.84 1.82
CA THR A 299 33.32 -20.62 1.08
C THR A 299 33.15 -22.03 1.64
N ALA A 300 34.25 -22.74 1.90
CA ALA A 300 34.23 -24.10 2.43
C ALA A 300 33.55 -24.15 3.80
N ARG A 301 33.86 -23.20 4.69
CA ARG A 301 33.19 -23.07 6.00
C ARG A 301 31.69 -22.81 5.85
N ARG A 302 31.28 -21.90 4.95
CA ARG A 302 29.87 -21.55 4.73
C ARG A 302 29.05 -22.70 4.12
N LEU A 303 29.69 -23.56 3.32
CA LEU A 303 29.08 -24.77 2.75
C LEU A 303 29.25 -26.02 3.62
N SER A 304 29.86 -25.92 4.81
CA SER A 304 30.19 -27.06 5.67
C SER A 304 31.03 -28.15 4.95
N LEU A 305 32.00 -27.73 4.14
CA LEU A 305 32.92 -28.58 3.37
C LEU A 305 34.36 -28.43 3.86
N SER A 306 35.21 -29.42 3.56
CA SER A 306 36.65 -29.21 3.60
C SER A 306 37.11 -28.35 2.42
N VAL A 307 38.21 -27.60 2.59
CA VAL A 307 38.80 -26.80 1.49
C VAL A 307 39.12 -27.69 0.28
N ARG A 308 39.63 -28.91 0.51
CA ARG A 308 39.91 -29.88 -0.56
C ARG A 308 38.65 -30.29 -1.34
N ALA A 309 37.54 -30.51 -0.65
CA ALA A 309 36.26 -30.83 -1.29
C ALA A 309 35.73 -29.65 -2.12
N LEU A 310 35.90 -28.42 -1.64
CA LEU A 310 35.57 -27.22 -2.41
C LEU A 310 36.44 -27.11 -3.67
N THR A 311 37.77 -27.24 -3.55
CA THR A 311 38.68 -27.19 -4.70
C THR A 311 38.31 -28.23 -5.74
N TYR A 312 37.94 -29.44 -5.33
CA TYR A 312 37.44 -30.46 -6.24
C TYR A 312 36.15 -30.05 -6.95
N ARG A 313 35.19 -29.43 -6.26
CA ARG A 313 33.96 -28.92 -6.88
C ARG A 313 34.25 -27.80 -7.90
N LEU A 314 35.14 -26.86 -7.57
CA LEU A 314 35.55 -25.78 -8.48
C LEU A 314 36.25 -26.35 -9.73
N ALA A 315 37.16 -27.32 -9.57
CA ALA A 315 37.79 -28.01 -10.69
C ALA A 315 36.76 -28.76 -11.56
N ARG A 316 35.74 -29.37 -10.94
CA ARG A 316 34.64 -30.03 -11.66
C ARG A 316 33.80 -29.03 -12.46
N ILE A 317 33.50 -27.86 -11.89
CA ILE A 317 32.82 -26.77 -12.60
C ILE A 317 33.64 -26.37 -13.84
N HIS A 318 34.95 -26.18 -13.68
CA HIS A 318 35.84 -25.87 -14.80
C HIS A 318 35.79 -26.97 -15.88
N THR A 319 35.87 -28.25 -15.50
CA THR A 319 35.79 -29.36 -16.45
C THR A 319 34.46 -29.39 -17.22
N LEU A 320 33.35 -29.03 -16.58
CA LEU A 320 32.03 -29.06 -17.21
C LEU A 320 31.77 -27.87 -18.13
N THR A 321 32.16 -26.67 -17.68
CA THR A 321 31.86 -25.37 -18.32
C THR A 321 32.96 -24.86 -19.24
N GLY A 322 34.17 -25.43 -19.13
CA GLY A 322 35.37 -24.89 -19.79
C GLY A 322 35.89 -23.58 -19.19
N THR A 323 35.23 -23.05 -18.16
CA THR A 323 35.50 -21.73 -17.58
C THR A 323 36.06 -21.91 -16.17
N ASP A 324 37.26 -21.39 -15.88
CA ASP A 324 37.86 -21.52 -14.56
C ASP A 324 37.31 -20.43 -13.60
N PRO A 325 36.55 -20.78 -12.54
CA PRO A 325 36.04 -19.80 -11.58
C PRO A 325 37.14 -19.09 -10.77
N THR A 326 38.33 -19.68 -10.70
CA THR A 326 39.47 -19.13 -9.95
C THR A 326 40.31 -18.16 -10.78
N ASP A 327 40.21 -18.23 -12.11
CA ASP A 327 40.91 -17.33 -13.03
C ASP A 327 40.18 -15.97 -13.15
N PRO A 328 40.82 -14.83 -12.77
CA PRO A 328 40.22 -13.50 -12.89
C PRO A 328 39.70 -13.14 -14.29
N ALA A 329 40.32 -13.64 -15.37
CA ALA A 329 39.92 -13.34 -16.74
C ALA A 329 38.55 -13.94 -17.08
N HIS A 330 38.27 -15.15 -16.58
CA HIS A 330 37.04 -15.90 -16.82
C HIS A 330 35.94 -15.60 -15.80
N ARG A 331 36.35 -15.21 -14.59
CA ARG A 331 35.48 -15.05 -13.41
C ARG A 331 34.30 -14.12 -13.64
N HIS A 332 34.50 -12.97 -14.29
CA HIS A 332 33.47 -11.93 -14.40
C HIS A 332 32.26 -12.39 -15.21
N ALA A 333 32.48 -13.09 -16.32
CA ALA A 333 31.40 -13.65 -17.13
C ALA A 333 30.63 -14.72 -16.34
N LEU A 334 31.33 -15.61 -15.64
CA LEU A 334 30.73 -16.66 -14.84
C LEU A 334 29.95 -16.10 -13.64
N GLN A 335 30.48 -15.08 -12.95
CA GLN A 335 29.80 -14.40 -11.86
C GLN A 335 28.54 -13.68 -12.34
N THR A 336 28.61 -13.03 -13.50
CA THR A 336 27.43 -12.39 -14.12
C THR A 336 26.37 -13.42 -14.49
N ALA A 337 26.77 -14.58 -15.03
CA ALA A 337 25.86 -15.69 -15.28
C ALA A 337 25.23 -16.23 -13.98
N VAL A 338 25.96 -16.30 -12.87
CA VAL A 338 25.39 -16.73 -11.57
C VAL A 338 24.38 -15.71 -11.05
N ILE A 339 24.66 -14.42 -11.15
CA ILE A 339 23.67 -13.36 -10.83
C ILE A 339 22.45 -13.50 -11.73
N GLY A 340 22.65 -13.70 -13.04
CA GLY A 340 21.58 -13.94 -14.01
C GLY A 340 20.73 -15.16 -13.67
N ALA A 341 21.35 -16.26 -13.28
CA ALA A 341 20.65 -17.47 -12.87
C ALA A 341 19.74 -17.22 -11.66
N ARG A 342 20.23 -16.47 -10.65
CA ARG A 342 19.42 -16.07 -9.49
C ARG A 342 18.27 -15.15 -9.88
N LEU A 343 18.53 -14.16 -10.75
CA LEU A 343 17.48 -13.28 -11.29
C LEU A 343 16.45 -14.07 -12.10
N LEU A 344 16.82 -15.15 -12.78
CA LEU A 344 15.89 -15.95 -13.58
C LEU A 344 15.24 -17.10 -12.78
N ASP A 345 15.59 -17.27 -11.51
CA ASP A 345 15.23 -18.39 -10.66
C ASP A 345 15.63 -19.78 -11.23
N TRP A 346 16.74 -19.82 -11.98
CA TRP A 346 17.30 -21.06 -12.51
C TRP A 346 18.18 -21.77 -11.45
N PRO A 347 18.15 -23.11 -11.33
CA PRO A 347 17.45 -24.09 -12.17
C PRO A 347 16.03 -24.47 -11.70
N ALA A 348 15.46 -23.76 -10.72
CA ALA A 348 14.11 -24.08 -10.22
C ALA A 348 13.04 -23.82 -11.29
N ARG A 349 13.22 -22.74 -12.06
CA ARG A 349 12.47 -22.43 -13.26
C ARG A 349 13.31 -22.74 -14.51
N PRO A 350 12.82 -23.60 -15.42
CA PRO A 350 13.50 -23.85 -16.69
C PRO A 350 13.63 -22.57 -17.51
N LEU A 351 14.76 -22.42 -18.19
CA LEU A 351 14.95 -21.37 -19.18
C LEU A 351 14.15 -21.74 -20.43
N THR A 352 12.92 -21.25 -20.55
CA THR A 352 12.14 -21.40 -21.78
C THR A 352 12.75 -20.52 -22.86
N PRO A 353 13.12 -21.06 -24.03
CA PRO A 353 13.39 -20.24 -25.21
C PRO A 353 12.15 -19.41 -25.51
N ALA A 354 12.30 -18.14 -25.88
CA ALA A 354 11.18 -17.38 -26.41
C ALA A 354 10.61 -18.15 -27.62
N GLU A 355 9.30 -18.42 -27.61
CA GLU A 355 8.62 -18.81 -28.84
C GLU A 355 8.86 -17.68 -29.85
N ILE A 356 9.58 -18.00 -30.92
CA ILE A 356 9.77 -17.11 -32.05
C ILE A 356 8.37 -16.93 -32.67
N SER A 357 7.66 -15.87 -32.29
CA SER A 357 6.49 -15.42 -33.05
C SER A 357 6.98 -15.11 -34.47
N SER A 358 6.59 -16.00 -35.39
CA SER A 358 6.72 -15.82 -36.84
C SER A 358 5.71 -14.82 -37.37
#